data_AF-A0A7K6WM26-F1
#
_entry.id   AF-A0A7K6WM26-F1
#
_cell.length_a   1.000
_cell.length_b   1.000
_cell.length_c   1.000
_cell.angle_alpha   90.00
_cell.angle_beta   90.00
_cell.angle_gamma   90.00
#
_symmetry.space_group_name_H-M   'P 1'
#
loop_
_entity.id
_entity.type
_entity.pdbx_description
1 polymer ?
#
loop_
_entity_poly.entity_id
_entity_poly.type
_entity_poly.pdbx_seq_one_letter_code
_entity_poly.pdbx_strand_id
1 'polypeptide(L)'
;MDPKLSVVISKVSTGSYKRQVYEVPSGKQLVDQAVIDRITWATWTSVLGDEVIGIWSRHAEKADVNCACVSHSGINLVTGDDFGMVKLFDFPCPEKFVRTCFCIITTRSTVDIMVWYCLSRRHSLKIFPSLDL
;
A
#
# COMPACT_ATOMS: atom_id res chain seq x y z
N MET A 1 -29.82 16.83 9.11
CA MET A 1 -29.25 15.63 9.77
C MET A 1 -29.82 14.42 9.05
N ASP A 2 -29.12 13.89 8.04
CA ASP A 2 -29.53 12.68 7.35
C ASP A 2 -29.03 11.44 8.12
N PRO A 3 -29.91 10.46 8.44
CA PRO A 3 -29.56 9.29 9.26
C PRO A 3 -28.93 8.14 8.46
N LYS A 4 -28.41 8.39 7.25
CA LYS A 4 -27.63 7.38 6.54
C LYS A 4 -26.24 7.35 7.15
N LEU A 5 -26.07 6.64 8.27
CA LEU A 5 -24.76 6.10 8.62
C LEU A 5 -24.28 5.32 7.40
N SER A 6 -23.40 5.93 6.60
CA SER A 6 -22.67 5.24 5.56
C SER A 6 -21.91 4.13 6.27
N VAL A 7 -22.33 2.89 6.07
CA VAL A 7 -21.65 1.72 6.62
C VAL A 7 -20.20 1.78 6.15
N VAL A 8 -19.27 1.94 7.09
CA VAL A 8 -17.84 1.97 6.79
C VAL A 8 -17.32 0.55 6.93
N ILE A 9 -16.58 0.08 5.93
CA ILE A 9 -15.91 -1.22 5.99
C ILE A 9 -14.41 -0.99 6.19
N SER A 10 -13.85 -1.64 7.21
CA SER A 10 -12.43 -1.60 7.52
C SER A 10 -11.81 -2.99 7.32
N LYS A 11 -10.63 -3.02 6.71
CA LYS A 11 -9.82 -4.23 6.53
C LYS A 11 -8.66 -4.19 7.51
N VAL A 12 -8.50 -5.27 8.25
CA VAL A 12 -7.45 -5.43 9.26
C VAL A 12 -6.55 -6.59 8.85
N SER A 13 -5.25 -6.39 8.98
CA SER A 13 -4.23 -7.42 8.75
C SER A 13 -3.60 -7.78 10.07
N THR A 14 -3.51 -9.07 10.37
CA THR A 14 -2.94 -9.57 11.63
C THR A 14 -1.48 -9.98 11.46
N GLY A 15 -0.73 -10.07 12.57
CA GLY A 15 0.64 -10.60 12.57
C GLY A 15 0.76 -12.08 12.17
N SER A 16 -0.37 -12.79 12.05
CA SER A 16 -0.44 -14.15 11.50
C SER A 16 -0.73 -14.19 9.99
N TYR A 17 -0.56 -13.06 9.30
CA TYR A 17 -0.78 -12.92 7.85
C TYR A 17 -2.23 -13.24 7.43
N LYS A 18 -3.20 -12.93 8.30
CA LYS A 18 -4.63 -13.10 8.00
C LYS A 18 -5.27 -11.75 7.72
N ARG A 19 -6.10 -11.71 6.67
CA ARG A 19 -6.95 -10.57 6.33
C ARG A 19 -8.32 -10.79 6.94
N GLN A 20 -8.82 -9.78 7.65
CA GLN A 20 -10.15 -9.78 8.23
C GLN A 20 -10.85 -8.47 7.85
N VAL A 21 -12.16 -8.53 7.66
CA VAL A 21 -12.96 -7.39 7.22
C VAL A 21 -14.08 -7.18 8.22
N TYR A 22 -14.30 -5.92 8.62
CA TYR A 22 -15.24 -5.54 9.66
C TYR A 22 -16.11 -4.38 9.23
N GLU A 23 -17.37 -4.44 9.64
CA GLU A 23 -18.31 -3.36 9.54
C GLU A 23 -18.18 -2.42 10.76
N VAL A 24 -18.13 -1.11 10.53
CA VAL A 24 -18.01 -0.08 11.55
C VAL A 24 -19.28 0.80 11.53
N PRO A 25 -19.89 1.11 12.69
CA PRO A 25 -19.41 0.87 14.06
C PRO A 25 -19.84 -0.48 14.67
N SER A 26 -20.58 -1.32 13.94
CA SER A 26 -21.17 -2.56 14.50
C SER A 26 -20.13 -3.57 15.00
N GLY A 27 -18.89 -3.51 14.50
CA GLY A 27 -17.84 -4.48 14.78
C GLY A 27 -18.09 -5.85 14.16
N LYS A 28 -19.14 -6.00 13.34
CA LYS A 28 -19.51 -7.27 12.72
C LYS A 28 -18.45 -7.68 11.72
N GLN A 29 -17.89 -8.88 11.91
CA GLN A 29 -16.96 -9.44 10.94
C GLN A 29 -17.71 -9.88 9.68
N LEU A 30 -17.24 -9.42 8.52
CA LEU A 30 -17.65 -9.93 7.22
C LEU A 30 -16.81 -11.17 6.89
N VAL A 31 -17.50 -12.28 6.64
CA VAL A 31 -16.89 -13.58 6.29
C VAL A 31 -17.26 -14.05 4.88
N ASP A 32 -18.25 -13.43 4.26
CA ASP A 32 -18.68 -13.75 2.91
C ASP A 32 -17.71 -13.12 1.88
N GLN A 33 -16.94 -13.98 1.22
CA GLN A 33 -15.93 -13.55 0.24
C GLN A 33 -16.56 -12.84 -0.97
N ALA A 34 -17.76 -13.26 -1.41
CA ALA A 34 -18.42 -12.65 -2.55
C ALA A 34 -18.85 -11.20 -2.27
N VAL A 35 -19.11 -10.88 -1.00
CA VAL A 35 -19.36 -9.50 -0.54
C VAL A 35 -18.04 -8.74 -0.47
N ILE A 36 -17.01 -9.34 0.14
CA ILE A 36 -15.69 -8.70 0.32
C ILE A 36 -15.06 -8.30 -1.01
N ASP A 37 -15.14 -9.16 -2.03
CA ASP A 37 -14.54 -8.92 -3.35
C ASP A 37 -15.21 -7.79 -4.14
N ARG A 38 -16.43 -7.38 -3.74
CA ARG A 38 -17.15 -6.26 -4.36
C ARG A 38 -16.85 -4.91 -3.70
N ILE A 39 -16.07 -4.90 -2.63
CA ILE A 39 -15.77 -3.68 -1.87
C ILE A 39 -14.66 -2.90 -2.58
N THR A 40 -14.91 -1.61 -2.81
CA THR A 40 -13.89 -0.67 -3.27
C THR A 40 -13.28 0.03 -2.07
N TRP A 41 -11.96 -0.12 -1.88
CA TRP A 41 -11.23 0.48 -0.77
C TRP A 41 -10.86 1.94 -1.08
N ALA A 42 -11.10 2.84 -0.12
CA ALA A 42 -10.73 4.24 -0.26
C ALA A 42 -9.22 4.49 -0.13
N THR A 43 -8.58 3.77 0.79
CA THR A 43 -7.14 3.83 1.02
C THR A 43 -6.61 2.42 1.23
N TRP A 44 -5.31 2.24 0.99
CA TRP A 44 -4.66 0.94 1.14
C TRP A 44 -3.29 1.10 1.77
N THR A 45 -3.14 0.53 2.97
CA THR A 45 -1.90 0.55 3.76
C THR A 45 -1.41 -0.84 4.17
N SER A 46 -2.11 -1.89 3.74
CA SER A 46 -1.75 -3.26 4.10
C SER A 46 -0.75 -3.86 3.11
N VAL A 47 0.24 -4.59 3.62
CA VAL A 47 1.14 -5.43 2.82
C VAL A 47 0.45 -6.73 2.34
N LEU A 48 -0.79 -6.98 2.80
CA LEU A 48 -1.57 -8.17 2.48
C LEU A 48 -2.73 -7.84 1.55
N GLY A 49 -2.69 -8.39 0.34
CA GLY A 49 -3.84 -8.50 -0.52
C GLY A 49 -3.51 -9.00 -1.91
N ASP A 50 -4.54 -9.33 -2.67
CA ASP A 50 -4.39 -9.88 -4.03
C ASP A 50 -3.94 -8.75 -4.98
N GLU A 51 -4.36 -7.53 -4.67
CA GLU A 51 -4.03 -6.27 -5.31
C GLU A 51 -2.57 -5.85 -5.08
N VAL A 52 -1.88 -6.40 -4.08
CA VAL A 52 -0.49 -6.03 -3.74
C VAL A 52 0.44 -7.25 -3.66
N ILE A 53 -0.01 -8.42 -4.12
CA ILE A 53 0.80 -9.66 -4.02
C ILE A 53 2.14 -9.55 -4.74
N GLY A 54 2.26 -8.67 -5.74
CA GLY A 54 3.46 -8.40 -6.51
C GLY A 54 4.59 -7.72 -5.72
N ILE A 55 4.30 -7.13 -4.55
CA ILE A 55 5.34 -6.51 -3.71
C ILE A 55 6.30 -7.52 -3.11
N TRP A 56 5.85 -8.78 -2.97
CA TRP A 56 6.62 -9.87 -2.41
C TRP A 56 7.53 -10.48 -3.48
N SER A 57 8.85 -10.40 -3.27
CA SER A 57 9.84 -11.04 -4.14
C SER A 57 9.61 -12.56 -4.21
N ARG A 58 10.06 -13.22 -5.29
CA ARG A 58 9.98 -14.68 -5.40
C ARG A 58 10.70 -15.42 -4.27
N HIS A 59 11.72 -14.79 -3.69
CA HIS A 59 12.50 -15.31 -2.57
C HIS A 59 12.21 -14.57 -1.26
N ALA A 60 11.19 -13.69 -1.25
CA ALA A 60 10.86 -12.98 -0.03
C ALA A 60 10.33 -13.97 1.00
N GLU A 61 11.03 -14.08 2.12
CA GLU A 61 10.44 -14.68 3.30
C GLU A 61 9.46 -13.68 3.89
N LYS A 62 8.53 -14.15 4.73
CA LYS A 62 7.38 -13.38 5.21
C LYS A 62 7.73 -12.05 5.91
N ALA A 63 9.00 -11.69 6.11
CA ALA A 63 9.45 -10.48 6.78
C ALA A 63 10.02 -9.38 5.85
N ASP A 64 10.17 -9.65 4.54
CA ASP A 64 10.85 -8.72 3.63
C ASP A 64 10.05 -7.46 3.30
N VAL A 65 8.81 -7.29 3.77
CA VAL A 65 8.03 -6.06 3.54
C VAL A 65 7.25 -5.71 4.79
N ASN A 66 7.56 -4.56 5.37
CA ASN A 66 7.00 -4.11 6.65
C ASN A 66 5.81 -3.17 6.47
N CYS A 67 5.88 -2.31 5.45
CA CYS A 67 4.87 -1.29 5.21
C CYS A 67 4.56 -1.16 3.72
N ALA A 68 3.31 -0.77 3.45
CA ALA A 68 2.79 -0.48 2.12
C ALA A 68 1.92 0.78 2.21
N CYS A 69 1.95 1.62 1.18
CA CYS A 69 1.05 2.77 1.08
C CYS A 69 0.72 3.06 -0.38
N VAL A 70 -0.57 3.13 -0.70
CA VAL A 70 -1.06 3.54 -2.01
C VAL A 70 -1.23 5.06 -2.05
N SER A 71 -0.78 5.68 -3.13
CA SER A 71 -0.95 7.11 -3.39
C SER A 71 -2.42 7.53 -3.36
N HIS A 72 -2.70 8.79 -3.03
CA HIS A 72 -4.06 9.34 -3.05
C HIS A 72 -4.79 9.14 -4.39
N SER A 73 -4.05 9.19 -5.51
CA SER A 73 -4.59 8.95 -6.85
C SER A 73 -4.90 7.48 -7.17
N GLY A 74 -4.55 6.54 -6.27
CA GLY A 74 -4.85 5.11 -6.41
C GLY A 74 -4.07 4.38 -7.50
N ILE A 75 -2.98 4.96 -8.03
CA ILE A 75 -2.24 4.39 -9.17
C ILE A 75 -0.81 3.95 -8.83
N ASN A 76 -0.25 4.41 -7.71
CA ASN A 76 1.10 4.09 -7.27
C ASN A 76 1.07 3.43 -5.89
N LEU A 77 1.93 2.44 -5.67
CA LEU A 77 2.13 1.75 -4.41
C LEU A 77 3.60 1.81 -4.00
N VAL A 78 3.84 2.16 -2.74
CA VAL A 78 5.17 2.25 -2.16
C VAL A 78 5.29 1.20 -1.07
N THR A 79 6.45 0.54 -0.97
CA THR A 79 6.73 -0.39 0.12
C THR A 79 8.08 -0.11 0.78
N GLY A 80 8.18 -0.43 2.07
CA GLY A 80 9.44 -0.42 2.82
C GLY A 80 9.76 -1.80 3.41
N ASP A 81 11.05 -2.15 3.42
CA ASP A 81 11.57 -3.39 4.02
C ASP A 81 12.53 -3.16 5.20
N ASP A 82 12.89 -4.23 5.91
CA ASP A 82 13.80 -4.24 7.07
C ASP A 82 15.26 -3.99 6.69
N PHE A 83 15.61 -4.14 5.41
CA PHE A 83 16.91 -3.77 4.84
C PHE A 83 17.03 -2.27 4.52
N GLY A 84 15.99 -1.48 4.80
CA GLY A 84 15.97 -0.04 4.55
C GLY A 84 15.70 0.33 3.09
N MET A 85 15.19 -0.59 2.28
CA MET A 85 14.88 -0.35 0.89
C MET A 85 13.45 0.13 0.73
N VAL A 86 13.28 1.12 -0.14
CA VAL A 86 11.97 1.60 -0.60
C VAL A 86 11.79 1.23 -2.06
N LYS A 87 10.65 0.61 -2.38
CA LYS A 87 10.30 0.16 -3.73
C LYS A 87 8.99 0.83 -4.17
N LEU A 88 8.90 1.17 -5.45
CA LEU A 88 7.73 1.76 -6.08
C LEU A 88 7.13 0.80 -7.11
N PHE A 89 5.82 0.68 -7.09
CA PHE A 89 5.02 -0.19 -7.94
C PHE A 89 3.83 0.58 -8.50
N ASP A 90 3.30 0.10 -9.62
CA ASP A 90 1.96 0.51 -10.09
C ASP A 90 0.90 -0.21 -9.21
N PHE A 91 -0.21 0.46 -8.90
CA PHE A 91 -1.33 -0.13 -8.16
C PHE A 91 -2.55 -0.31 -9.09
N PRO A 92 -3.22 -1.47 -9.07
CA PRO A 92 -2.87 -2.69 -8.34
C PRO A 92 -1.62 -3.37 -8.92
N CYS A 93 -0.88 -4.07 -8.05
CA CYS A 93 0.31 -4.85 -8.38
C CYS A 93 0.05 -6.37 -8.15
N PRO A 94 -0.75 -7.02 -9.02
CA PRO A 94 -0.99 -8.46 -8.90
C PRO A 94 0.18 -9.31 -9.44
N GLU A 95 1.01 -8.73 -10.33
CA GLU A 95 2.15 -9.42 -10.93
C GLU A 95 3.45 -9.13 -10.18
N LYS A 96 4.32 -10.15 -10.08
CA LYS A 96 5.65 -10.05 -9.46
C LYS A 96 6.66 -9.33 -10.35
N PHE A 97 6.29 -8.19 -10.92
CA PHE A 97 7.17 -7.39 -11.78
C PHE A 97 7.46 -6.04 -11.13
N VAL A 98 8.71 -5.86 -10.69
CA VAL A 98 9.13 -4.68 -9.93
C VAL A 98 9.79 -3.69 -10.90
N ARG A 99 9.24 -2.49 -11.01
CA ARG A 99 10.05 -1.34 -11.44
C ARG A 99 10.81 -0.85 -10.23
N THR A 100 11.94 -1.49 -9.94
CA THR A 100 12.76 -1.12 -8.78
C THR A 100 13.39 0.25 -9.00
N CYS A 101 12.73 1.30 -8.53
CA CYS A 101 13.35 2.58 -8.27
C CYS A 101 13.89 2.55 -6.84
N PHE A 102 15.20 2.70 -6.65
CA PHE A 102 15.75 2.97 -5.34
C PHE A 102 15.35 4.39 -4.92
N CYS A 103 14.47 4.51 -3.92
CA CYS A 103 14.15 5.81 -3.33
C CYS A 103 15.01 6.04 -2.08
N ILE A 104 15.83 7.10 -2.09
CA ILE A 104 16.54 7.56 -0.89
C ILE A 104 15.59 8.50 -0.16
N ILE A 105 15.20 8.15 1.08
CA ILE A 105 14.45 9.05 1.95
C ILE A 105 15.45 10.01 2.60
N THR A 106 15.50 11.27 2.16
CA THR A 106 16.19 12.33 2.93
C THR A 106 15.16 13.10 3.75
N THR A 107 15.16 12.91 5.06
CA THR A 107 14.32 13.71 5.96
C THR A 107 14.98 15.07 6.22
N ARG A 108 14.26 16.18 6.00
CA ARG A 108 14.63 17.50 6.54
C ARG A 108 13.42 18.09 7.28
N SER A 109 13.38 17.83 8.58
CA SER A 109 12.50 18.44 9.60
C SER A 109 11.01 18.04 9.58
N THR A 110 10.35 18.33 10.70
CA THR A 110 9.11 17.76 11.28
C THR A 110 7.80 18.11 10.56
N VAL A 111 7.85 18.60 9.33
CA VAL A 111 6.66 18.88 8.50
C VAL A 111 6.95 18.40 7.08
N ASP A 112 6.07 17.54 6.58
CA ASP A 112 6.25 16.68 5.41
C ASP A 112 6.82 17.35 4.16
N ILE A 113 8.02 16.94 3.75
CA ILE A 113 8.46 16.98 2.35
C ILE A 113 9.24 15.69 2.05
N MET A 114 8.57 14.74 1.42
CA MET A 114 9.17 13.49 0.91
C MET A 114 9.71 13.74 -0.51
N VAL A 115 11.01 13.97 -0.64
CA VAL A 115 11.66 14.08 -1.97
C VAL A 115 11.92 12.68 -2.52
N TRP A 116 11.29 12.36 -3.64
CA TRP A 116 11.45 11.10 -4.37
C TRP A 116 12.62 11.16 -5.34
N TYR A 117 13.50 10.16 -5.30
CA TYR A 117 14.45 9.89 -6.38
C TYR A 117 14.12 8.52 -6.98
N CYS A 118 13.73 8.46 -8.27
CA CYS A 118 13.76 7.19 -9.01
C CYS A 118 15.03 7.12 -9.86
N LEU A 119 15.95 6.23 -9.50
CA LEU A 119 17.04 5.85 -10.38
C LEU A 119 16.55 4.74 -11.33
N SER A 120 16.07 5.13 -12.52
CA SER A 120 15.81 4.16 -13.58
C SER A 120 17.13 3.71 -14.22
N ARG A 121 17.24 2.43 -14.62
CA ARG A 121 18.37 1.94 -15.46
C ARG A 121 18.42 2.58 -16.86
N ARG A 122 17.45 3.41 -17.23
CA ARG A 122 17.58 4.35 -18.35
C ARG A 122 17.94 5.70 -17.76
N HIS A 123 19.08 6.25 -18.16
CA HIS A 123 19.69 7.52 -17.74
C HIS A 123 18.73 8.74 -17.72
N SER A 124 17.77 8.77 -16.81
CA SER A 124 16.95 9.95 -16.52
C SER A 124 16.45 9.84 -15.09
N LEU A 125 17.02 10.67 -14.22
CA LEU A 125 16.37 11.05 -12.98
C LEU A 125 15.04 11.71 -13.35
N LYS A 126 13.95 11.13 -12.87
CA LYS A 126 12.64 11.80 -12.87
C LYS A 126 12.38 12.26 -11.44
N ILE A 127 12.32 13.57 -11.27
CA ILE A 127 11.84 14.22 -10.05
C ILE A 127 10.32 14.17 -10.14
N PHE A 128 9.66 13.47 -9.21
CA PHE A 128 8.21 13.55 -9.08
C PHE A 128 7.90 14.67 -8.08
N PRO A 129 7.04 15.65 -8.43
CA PRO A 129 6.58 16.64 -7.48
C PRO A 129 5.84 15.96 -6.32
N SER A 130 5.89 16.61 -5.17
CA SER A 130 5.34 16.18 -3.88
C SER A 130 4.04 15.40 -4.02
N LEU A 131 4.00 14.20 -3.43
CA LEU A 131 2.73 13.57 -3.06
C LEU A 131 2.16 14.41 -1.93
N ASP A 132 1.11 15.18 -2.23
CA ASP A 132 0.25 15.73 -1.19
C ASP A 132 -0.42 14.54 -0.48
N LEU A 133 0.04 14.24 0.73
CA LEU A 133 -0.50 13.24 1.64
C LEU A 133 -1.79 13.74 2.30
#